data_AF-H5U5P0-F1
#
_entry.id   AF-H5U5P0-F1
#
_cell.length_a   1.000
_cell.length_b   1.000
_cell.length_c   1.000
_cell.angle_alpha   90.00
_cell.angle_beta   90.00
_cell.angle_gamma   90.00
#
_symmetry.space_group_name_H-M   'P 1'
#
loop_
_entity.id
_entity.type
_entity.pdbx_description
1 polymer ?
#
loop_
_entity_poly.entity_id
_entity_poly.type
_entity_poly.pdbx_seq_one_letter_code
_entity_poly.pdbx_strand_id
1 'polypeptide(L)'
;MRRAVRADRAKGDRVTNEHGWRQGRRITRVAATVSATIAVAVGMTMAGQASAPADPPAAPPAQPAAPAQPAAPAQPAPAQPAAPAEQAAPAQPAAAPAQPARVTKVFWYTDRRVALWVHSPAMNTDIQVQILLARDWWARPNAKFPQLTMLDGLRAQDDQSGWVLNTNIVDFYKDKNVNVVLPIGGESSFYTDWKQPDRGKTYKWETFLIHELPPIIEGDWRSTDVRGIEGLSMGGTGAMMLAARNPGFYKFVASFSGILQLTSTGMPQAIQFAQRDGGGYNSMNMFGPPSDPAWKEHDPFLIADKLRGTSLYVSSGNGLVGPHDKPSDIPLLATNYSGVGLELLSRVTSQQFAIKLNELGIPGQAVYRPSGTHTWAYWEFEMAQAWPQAAAALGLGGDKVACRPSAAFKKVADANKLGGCLTPEYAVPGGRAQDFYKGRVITGPKGPKEVAGAIGGAYASIGGPGGKLGLPTSDELPTRDGKGRFNTFERGKISWTANGGTVIGK
;
A
#
# COMPACT_ATOMS: atom_id res chain seq x y z
N MET A 1 32.91 -42.93 -62.54
CA MET A 1 33.75 -42.04 -63.38
C MET A 1 34.45 -41.03 -62.49
N ARG A 2 35.77 -40.89 -62.65
CA ARG A 2 36.69 -40.03 -61.87
C ARG A 2 36.81 -38.63 -62.49
N ARG A 3 37.06 -37.61 -61.65
CA ARG A 3 38.04 -36.49 -61.79
C ARG A 3 37.84 -35.54 -60.59
N ALA A 4 38.69 -35.46 -59.56
CA ALA A 4 40.08 -34.92 -59.46
C ALA A 4 40.13 -33.41 -59.83
N VAL A 5 40.71 -32.49 -59.02
CA VAL A 5 42.15 -32.36 -58.74
C VAL A 5 42.45 -31.30 -57.62
N ARG A 6 43.42 -31.64 -56.73
CA ARG A 6 44.49 -30.90 -55.97
C ARG A 6 44.21 -29.52 -55.32
N ALA A 7 44.53 -29.25 -54.04
CA ALA A 7 45.75 -29.38 -53.21
C ALA A 7 46.73 -28.19 -53.34
N ASP A 8 47.02 -27.49 -52.22
CA ASP A 8 48.40 -27.20 -51.81
C ASP A 8 48.56 -26.85 -50.32
N ARG A 9 49.78 -27.06 -49.81
CA ARG A 9 50.16 -27.25 -48.40
C ARG A 9 51.52 -26.57 -48.12
N ALA A 10 51.65 -25.78 -47.06
CA ALA A 10 52.90 -25.52 -46.27
C ALA A 10 52.54 -24.64 -45.05
N LYS A 11 52.77 -25.01 -43.76
CA LYS A 11 54.03 -25.21 -42.97
C LYS A 11 54.92 -23.96 -42.90
N GLY A 12 55.49 -23.49 -41.79
CA GLY A 12 55.63 -23.90 -40.36
C GLY A 12 55.88 -22.61 -39.54
N ASP A 13 56.22 -22.55 -38.25
CA ASP A 13 56.85 -23.46 -37.28
C ASP A 13 56.51 -22.97 -35.85
N ARG A 14 56.16 -23.87 -34.91
CA ARG A 14 56.92 -24.34 -33.72
C ARG A 14 57.44 -23.22 -32.79
N VAL A 15 57.28 -23.31 -31.45
CA VAL A 15 58.05 -24.20 -30.56
C VAL A 15 57.48 -24.18 -29.11
N THR A 16 57.14 -25.38 -28.59
CA THR A 16 57.29 -25.96 -27.20
C THR A 16 56.73 -25.24 -25.96
N ASN A 17 56.10 -25.87 -24.96
CA ASN A 17 56.34 -27.10 -24.17
C ASN A 17 54.98 -27.50 -23.50
N GLU A 18 54.39 -28.71 -23.49
CA GLU A 18 54.80 -30.06 -23.01
C GLU A 18 55.44 -30.02 -21.59
N HIS A 19 55.05 -30.76 -20.54
CA HIS A 19 54.31 -32.00 -20.29
C HIS A 19 53.78 -31.94 -18.83
N GLY A 20 52.69 -32.59 -18.40
CA GLY A 20 52.62 -34.03 -18.07
C GLY A 20 53.11 -34.32 -16.64
N TRP A 21 52.62 -35.26 -15.83
CA TRP A 21 51.63 -36.34 -15.93
C TRP A 21 51.29 -36.80 -14.49
N ARG A 22 50.04 -37.21 -14.28
CA ARG A 22 49.49 -38.29 -13.43
C ARG A 22 50.07 -38.74 -12.07
N GLN A 23 49.07 -39.24 -11.31
CA GLN A 23 49.04 -40.28 -10.25
C GLN A 23 49.02 -39.73 -8.84
N GLY A 24 48.22 -40.21 -7.88
CA GLY A 24 47.29 -41.33 -7.81
C GLY A 24 47.09 -41.63 -6.31
N ARG A 25 45.83 -41.81 -5.89
CA ARG A 25 45.36 -42.41 -4.61
C ARG A 25 46.02 -41.98 -3.29
N ARG A 26 45.20 -41.44 -2.37
CA ARG A 26 44.75 -42.14 -1.14
C ARG A 26 43.74 -41.30 -0.37
N ILE A 27 42.62 -41.94 -0.02
CA ILE A 27 41.60 -41.44 0.89
C ILE A 27 42.13 -41.69 2.31
N THR A 28 42.24 -40.65 3.11
CA THR A 28 42.33 -40.75 4.56
C THR A 28 41.40 -39.71 5.17
N ARG A 29 40.40 -40.18 5.93
CA ARG A 29 39.53 -39.35 6.77
C ARG A 29 40.36 -38.71 7.87
N VAL A 30 40.25 -37.40 8.07
CA VAL A 30 40.59 -36.71 9.32
C VAL A 30 39.43 -35.78 9.65
N ALA A 31 38.79 -36.07 10.77
CA ALA A 31 37.83 -35.20 11.41
C ALA A 31 38.57 -34.00 12.03
N ALA A 32 38.06 -32.79 11.82
CA ALA A 32 38.50 -31.59 12.52
C ALA A 32 37.32 -31.04 13.32
N THR A 33 37.27 -31.41 14.59
CA THR A 33 36.55 -30.73 15.68
C THR A 33 37.17 -29.36 15.91
N VAL A 34 36.37 -28.29 15.78
CA VAL A 34 36.72 -26.97 16.29
C VAL A 34 35.92 -26.76 17.57
N SER A 35 36.60 -26.92 18.70
CA SER A 35 36.10 -26.53 20.03
C SER A 35 36.47 -25.07 20.27
N ALA A 36 35.48 -24.21 20.50
CA ALA A 36 35.68 -22.87 21.03
C ALA A 36 35.11 -22.80 22.44
N THR A 37 36.00 -22.86 23.42
CA THR A 37 35.74 -22.71 24.85
C THR A 37 35.67 -21.22 25.17
N ILE A 38 34.51 -20.71 25.61
CA ILE A 38 34.42 -19.40 26.26
C ILE A 38 34.39 -19.65 27.77
N ALA A 39 35.48 -19.26 28.44
CA ALA A 39 35.55 -19.18 29.89
C ALA A 39 34.92 -17.85 30.35
N VAL A 40 33.88 -17.93 31.17
CA VAL A 40 33.36 -16.77 31.92
C VAL A 40 34.01 -16.83 33.31
N ALA A 41 34.86 -15.86 33.60
CA ALA A 41 35.44 -15.65 34.91
C ALA A 41 34.40 -15.01 35.84
N VAL A 42 34.12 -15.67 36.95
CA VAL A 42 33.32 -15.15 38.08
C VAL A 42 34.21 -14.24 38.92
N GLY A 43 33.95 -12.94 38.89
CA GLY A 43 34.51 -11.96 39.82
C GLY A 43 33.48 -11.62 40.90
N MET A 44 33.68 -12.15 42.11
CA MET A 44 32.96 -11.72 43.30
C MET A 44 33.43 -10.31 43.72
N THR A 45 32.48 -9.38 43.89
CA THR A 45 32.63 -8.24 44.79
C THR A 45 31.36 -8.12 45.63
N MET A 46 31.55 -8.16 46.95
CA MET A 46 30.53 -7.92 47.98
C MET A 46 30.57 -6.45 48.36
N ALA A 47 29.44 -5.75 48.34
CA ALA A 47 29.04 -4.75 49.34
C ALA A 47 27.69 -4.11 48.99
N GLY A 48 26.82 -3.96 50.00
CA GLY A 48 25.86 -2.86 50.07
C GLY A 48 24.39 -3.23 49.94
N GLN A 49 23.75 -3.47 51.09
CA GLN A 49 22.31 -3.62 51.26
C GLN A 49 21.53 -2.39 50.77
N ALA A 50 20.45 -2.62 50.01
CA ALA A 50 19.32 -1.71 49.93
C ALA A 50 18.02 -2.52 49.80
N SER A 51 17.09 -2.20 50.68
CA SER A 51 15.80 -2.82 50.98
C SER A 51 14.83 -2.91 49.79
N ALA A 52 14.21 -4.08 49.62
CA ALA A 52 13.04 -4.28 48.76
C ALA A 52 11.76 -3.73 49.45
N PRO A 53 10.80 -3.13 48.70
CA PRO A 53 9.48 -2.82 49.23
C PRO A 53 8.65 -4.11 49.39
N ALA A 54 7.94 -4.20 50.51
CA ALA A 54 7.10 -5.34 50.88
C ALA A 54 5.82 -5.42 50.03
N ASP A 55 5.43 -6.65 49.67
CA ASP A 55 4.12 -6.98 49.10
C ASP A 55 2.98 -6.66 50.09
N PRO A 56 1.82 -6.15 49.62
CA PRO A 56 0.61 -6.06 50.45
C PRO A 56 -0.01 -7.46 50.66
N PRO A 57 -0.60 -7.74 51.85
CA PRO A 57 -1.12 -9.06 52.18
C PRO A 57 -2.40 -9.40 51.40
N ALA A 58 -2.51 -10.68 51.05
CA ALA A 58 -3.66 -11.29 50.37
C ALA A 58 -4.95 -11.17 51.19
N ALA A 59 -6.05 -10.87 50.51
CA ALA A 59 -7.39 -10.79 51.10
C ALA A 59 -7.93 -12.20 51.48
N PRO A 60 -8.65 -12.34 52.60
CA PRO A 60 -9.23 -13.62 53.03
C PRO A 60 -10.42 -14.05 52.16
N PRO A 61 -10.71 -15.36 52.06
CA PRO A 61 -11.74 -15.90 51.17
C PRO A 61 -13.15 -15.53 51.62
N ALA A 62 -14.02 -15.21 50.65
CA ALA A 62 -15.42 -14.89 50.86
C ALA A 62 -16.24 -16.10 51.33
N GLN A 63 -17.06 -15.91 52.36
CA GLN A 63 -18.02 -16.88 52.86
C GLN A 63 -19.21 -17.06 51.89
N PRO A 64 -19.82 -18.26 51.82
CA PRO A 64 -20.94 -18.55 50.93
C PRO A 64 -22.23 -17.82 51.38
N ALA A 65 -22.90 -17.16 50.43
CA ALA A 65 -24.17 -16.48 50.65
C ALA A 65 -25.32 -17.48 50.90
N ALA A 66 -26.15 -17.16 51.89
CA ALA A 66 -27.37 -17.89 52.27
C ALA A 66 -28.50 -17.73 51.20
N PRO A 67 -29.44 -18.69 51.11
CA PRO A 67 -30.45 -18.72 50.04
C PRO A 67 -31.52 -17.62 50.17
N ALA A 68 -31.96 -17.11 49.02
CA ALA A 68 -32.97 -16.07 48.88
C ALA A 68 -34.37 -16.53 49.34
N GLN A 69 -35.06 -15.67 50.10
CA GLN A 69 -36.49 -15.81 50.41
C GLN A 69 -37.35 -15.15 49.32
N PRO A 70 -38.53 -15.71 48.99
CA PRO A 70 -39.44 -15.15 47.98
C PRO A 70 -40.20 -13.93 48.51
N ALA A 71 -40.17 -12.82 47.77
CA ALA A 71 -40.98 -11.65 48.05
C ALA A 71 -42.42 -11.81 47.53
N ALA A 72 -43.38 -11.45 48.38
CA ALA A 72 -44.83 -11.50 48.18
C ALA A 72 -45.34 -10.44 47.16
N PRO A 73 -46.53 -10.64 46.55
CA PRO A 73 -47.04 -9.78 45.47
C PRO A 73 -47.38 -8.36 45.94
N ALA A 74 -46.98 -7.37 45.14
CA ALA A 74 -47.21 -5.94 45.37
C ALA A 74 -48.69 -5.56 45.15
N GLN A 75 -49.25 -4.79 46.09
CA GLN A 75 -50.55 -4.12 45.96
C GLN A 75 -50.41 -2.82 45.13
N PRO A 76 -51.42 -2.44 44.33
CA PRO A 76 -51.34 -1.26 43.47
C PRO A 76 -51.50 0.04 44.28
N ALA A 77 -50.59 0.99 44.05
CA ALA A 77 -50.66 2.35 44.59
C ALA A 77 -51.60 3.25 43.75
N PRO A 78 -52.26 4.25 44.36
CA PRO A 78 -53.31 5.06 43.74
C PRO A 78 -52.80 6.01 42.65
N ALA A 79 -53.66 6.22 41.64
CA ALA A 79 -53.38 7.01 40.44
C ALA A 79 -53.08 8.49 40.75
N GLN A 80 -51.96 9.00 40.22
CA GLN A 80 -51.63 10.42 40.22
C GLN A 80 -52.36 11.15 39.07
N PRO A 81 -52.70 12.45 39.23
CA PRO A 81 -53.38 13.23 38.20
C PRO A 81 -52.48 13.42 36.97
N ALA A 82 -53.07 13.33 35.77
CA ALA A 82 -52.37 13.50 34.50
C ALA A 82 -51.75 14.90 34.37
N ALA A 83 -50.46 14.95 34.04
CA ALA A 83 -49.77 16.16 33.61
C ALA A 83 -50.29 16.61 32.23
N PRO A 84 -50.26 17.92 31.90
CA PRO A 84 -50.70 18.42 30.59
C PRO A 84 -49.84 17.82 29.48
N ALA A 85 -50.46 17.44 28.36
CA ALA A 85 -49.77 16.94 27.19
C ALA A 85 -48.75 17.97 26.67
N GLU A 86 -47.47 17.65 26.80
CA GLU A 86 -46.38 18.40 26.20
C GLU A 86 -46.49 18.25 24.68
N GLN A 87 -46.72 19.37 23.98
CA GLN A 87 -46.85 19.42 22.53
C GLN A 87 -45.59 18.82 21.90
N ALA A 88 -45.78 17.78 21.08
CA ALA A 88 -44.71 17.20 20.29
C ALA A 88 -44.04 18.32 19.46
N ALA A 89 -42.73 18.48 19.66
CA ALA A 89 -41.93 19.38 18.85
C ALA A 89 -42.14 19.07 17.36
N PRO A 90 -42.20 20.08 16.47
CA PRO A 90 -42.36 19.83 15.05
C PRO A 90 -41.22 18.92 14.59
N ALA A 91 -41.58 17.83 13.90
CA ALA A 91 -40.64 16.91 13.30
C ALA A 91 -39.58 17.71 12.54
N GLN A 92 -38.31 17.46 12.85
CA GLN A 92 -37.19 18.02 12.08
C GLN A 92 -37.46 17.76 10.60
N PRO A 93 -37.33 18.76 9.72
CA PRO A 93 -37.43 18.54 8.29
C PRO A 93 -36.50 17.39 7.92
N ALA A 94 -37.02 16.40 7.20
CA ALA A 94 -36.22 15.30 6.68
C ALA A 94 -34.94 15.88 6.07
N ALA A 95 -33.78 15.40 6.52
CA ALA A 95 -32.49 15.86 6.03
C ALA A 95 -32.53 15.86 4.50
N ALA A 96 -32.18 17.00 3.89
CA ALA A 96 -32.03 17.08 2.45
C ALA A 96 -31.17 15.89 1.99
N PRO A 97 -31.50 15.24 0.86
CA PRO A 97 -30.74 14.08 0.41
C PRO A 97 -29.26 14.44 0.37
N ALA A 98 -28.44 13.66 1.08
CA ALA A 98 -27.02 13.91 1.18
C ALA A 98 -26.45 14.03 -0.24
N GLN A 99 -25.77 15.14 -0.53
CA GLN A 99 -25.18 15.35 -1.85
C GLN A 99 -24.22 14.19 -2.15
N PRO A 100 -24.12 13.70 -3.39
CA PRO A 100 -23.15 12.67 -3.71
C PRO A 100 -21.72 13.18 -3.49
N ALA A 101 -20.79 12.26 -3.23
CA ALA A 101 -19.38 12.58 -3.19
C ALA A 101 -18.93 13.18 -4.53
N ARG A 102 -18.03 14.17 -4.47
CA ARG A 102 -17.58 14.91 -5.65
C ARG A 102 -16.13 15.30 -5.54
N VAL A 103 -15.46 15.41 -6.69
CA VAL A 103 -14.10 15.95 -6.75
C VAL A 103 -14.15 17.48 -6.61
N THR A 104 -13.50 18.02 -5.59
CA THR A 104 -13.39 19.47 -5.33
C THR A 104 -12.12 20.07 -5.92
N LYS A 105 -11.06 19.26 -6.03
CA LYS A 105 -9.76 19.69 -6.55
C LYS A 105 -9.05 18.54 -7.24
N VAL A 106 -8.33 18.86 -8.31
CA VAL A 106 -7.42 17.95 -9.02
C VAL A 106 -6.04 18.59 -9.09
N PHE A 107 -5.01 17.84 -8.75
CA PHE A 107 -3.62 18.28 -8.84
C PHE A 107 -2.75 17.20 -9.50
N TRP A 108 -2.00 17.57 -10.53
CA TRP A 108 -1.13 16.64 -11.24
C TRP A 108 0.31 16.82 -10.79
N TYR A 109 0.89 15.80 -10.14
CA TYR A 109 2.31 15.77 -9.79
C TYR A 109 3.18 15.49 -11.03
N THR A 110 2.71 14.58 -11.87
CA THR A 110 3.30 14.24 -13.17
C THR A 110 2.17 13.99 -14.17
N ASP A 111 2.49 13.61 -15.40
CA ASP A 111 1.49 13.16 -16.38
C ASP A 111 0.86 11.79 -16.05
N ARG A 112 1.33 11.11 -14.98
CA ARG A 112 0.87 9.78 -14.55
C ARG A 112 0.56 9.66 -13.06
N ARG A 113 0.76 10.72 -12.29
CA ARG A 113 0.43 10.76 -10.86
C ARG A 113 -0.41 11.99 -10.57
N VAL A 114 -1.63 11.75 -10.09
CA VAL A 114 -2.63 12.78 -9.84
C VAL A 114 -3.20 12.64 -8.44
N ALA A 115 -3.51 13.75 -7.78
CA ALA A 115 -4.25 13.82 -6.53
C ALA A 115 -5.64 14.41 -6.79
N LEU A 116 -6.65 13.75 -6.22
CA LEU A 116 -8.02 14.21 -6.16
C LEU A 116 -8.32 14.58 -4.72
N TRP A 117 -9.00 15.69 -4.49
CA TRP A 117 -9.69 15.92 -3.23
C TRP A 117 -11.15 15.58 -3.47
N VAL A 118 -11.61 14.53 -2.78
CA VAL A 118 -12.98 14.04 -2.88
C VAL A 118 -13.71 14.48 -1.62
N HIS A 119 -14.72 15.32 -1.77
CA HIS A 119 -15.61 15.64 -0.68
C HIS A 119 -16.43 14.39 -0.32
N SER A 120 -16.24 13.87 0.89
CA SER A 120 -17.00 12.75 1.45
C SER A 120 -18.19 13.29 2.24
N PRO A 121 -19.44 13.04 1.81
CA PRO A 121 -20.62 13.33 2.60
C PRO A 121 -20.62 12.62 3.96
N ALA A 122 -20.20 11.35 4.02
CA ALA A 122 -20.18 10.57 5.25
C ALA A 122 -19.20 11.12 6.30
N MET A 123 -18.09 11.71 5.88
CA MET A 123 -17.09 12.32 6.78
C MET A 123 -17.16 13.85 6.84
N ASN A 124 -17.99 14.48 6.02
CA ASN A 124 -18.11 15.93 5.84
C ASN A 124 -16.74 16.63 5.69
N THR A 125 -15.85 16.04 4.89
CA THR A 125 -14.49 16.56 4.67
C THR A 125 -13.98 16.16 3.31
N ASP A 126 -13.01 16.93 2.80
CA ASP A 126 -12.31 16.61 1.57
C ASP A 126 -11.16 15.63 1.86
N ILE A 127 -11.20 14.47 1.21
CA ILE A 127 -10.23 13.39 1.36
C ILE A 127 -9.33 13.40 0.15
N GLN A 128 -8.02 13.48 0.37
CA GLN A 128 -7.07 13.34 -0.72
C GLN A 128 -6.95 11.86 -1.12
N VAL A 129 -7.10 11.58 -2.41
CA VAL A 129 -6.85 10.28 -3.02
C VAL A 129 -5.86 10.47 -4.16
N GLN A 130 -4.72 9.81 -4.09
CA GLN A 130 -3.75 9.81 -5.19
C GLN A 130 -3.96 8.62 -6.09
N ILE A 131 -3.76 8.82 -7.39
CA ILE A 131 -3.86 7.77 -8.40
C ILE A 131 -2.56 7.72 -9.19
N LEU A 132 -1.94 6.54 -9.22
CA LEU A 132 -0.91 6.21 -10.21
C LEU A 132 -1.64 5.64 -11.42
N LEU A 133 -1.63 6.38 -12.53
CA LEU A 133 -2.38 6.03 -13.72
C LEU A 133 -1.71 4.89 -14.48
N ALA A 134 -2.55 3.99 -15.01
CA ALA A 134 -2.13 2.85 -15.81
C ALA A 134 -1.15 3.22 -16.94
N ARG A 135 -0.25 2.28 -17.27
CA ARG A 135 0.77 2.42 -18.32
C ARG A 135 0.18 2.98 -19.62
N ASP A 136 -0.93 2.45 -20.12
CA ASP A 136 -1.45 2.87 -21.42
C ASP A 136 -2.51 3.98 -21.33
N TRP A 137 -2.59 4.72 -20.22
CA TRP A 137 -3.57 5.79 -20.01
C TRP A 137 -3.68 6.73 -21.22
N TRP A 138 -2.55 7.25 -21.70
CA TRP A 138 -2.52 8.18 -22.82
C TRP A 138 -2.54 7.49 -24.18
N ALA A 139 -1.91 6.32 -24.29
CA ALA A 139 -1.87 5.53 -25.53
C ALA A 139 -3.24 4.95 -25.93
N ARG A 140 -4.10 4.69 -24.94
CA ARG A 140 -5.47 4.17 -25.11
C ARG A 140 -6.47 5.08 -24.39
N PRO A 141 -6.83 6.24 -24.99
CA PRO A 141 -7.68 7.24 -24.31
C PRO A 141 -9.10 6.77 -24.03
N ASN A 142 -9.59 5.75 -24.74
CA ASN A 142 -10.91 5.17 -24.55
C ASN A 142 -10.91 3.89 -23.69
N ALA A 143 -9.73 3.40 -23.28
CA ALA A 143 -9.65 2.22 -22.42
C ALA A 143 -9.94 2.57 -20.97
N LYS A 144 -10.51 1.61 -20.25
CA LYS A 144 -10.60 1.57 -18.79
C LYS A 144 -9.62 0.53 -18.23
N PHE A 145 -9.20 0.71 -16.99
CA PHE A 145 -8.18 -0.11 -16.34
C PHE A 145 -8.68 -0.69 -15.02
N PRO A 146 -8.30 -1.91 -14.62
CA PRO A 146 -8.54 -2.39 -13.26
C PRO A 146 -7.88 -1.48 -12.24
N GLN A 147 -8.37 -1.54 -11.01
CA GLN A 147 -7.89 -0.70 -9.91
C GLN A 147 -7.32 -1.56 -8.78
N LEU A 148 -6.30 -1.04 -8.12
CA LEU A 148 -5.68 -1.63 -6.94
C LEU A 148 -5.57 -0.57 -5.84
N THR A 149 -6.40 -0.67 -4.82
CA THR A 149 -6.39 0.23 -3.67
C THR A 149 -5.28 -0.20 -2.71
N MET A 150 -4.42 0.74 -2.32
CA MET A 150 -3.28 0.49 -1.44
C MET A 150 -3.42 1.30 -0.16
N LEU A 151 -3.68 0.58 0.93
CA LEU A 151 -3.96 1.12 2.25
C LEU A 151 -2.66 1.28 3.07
N ASP A 152 -2.56 2.39 3.78
CA ASP A 152 -1.41 2.75 4.60
C ASP A 152 -1.49 2.10 6.00
N GLY A 153 -0.43 2.23 6.77
CA GLY A 153 -0.33 1.72 8.14
C GLY A 153 -0.96 2.63 9.18
N LEU A 154 -0.77 2.26 10.43
CA LEU A 154 -1.35 2.91 11.60
C LEU A 154 -1.04 4.42 11.70
N ARG A 155 0.14 4.84 11.23
CA ARG A 155 0.66 6.22 11.29
C ARG A 155 0.54 6.95 9.94
N ALA A 156 -0.54 6.69 9.20
CA ALA A 156 -0.79 7.34 7.91
C ALA A 156 -0.77 8.88 8.03
N GLN A 157 -0.02 9.55 7.15
CA GLN A 157 0.12 11.01 7.17
C GLN A 157 -0.98 11.68 6.32
N ASP A 158 -1.39 12.89 6.72
CA ASP A 158 -2.45 13.65 6.05
C ASP A 158 -1.97 14.34 4.74
N ASP A 159 -0.67 14.30 4.42
CA ASP A 159 -0.07 14.98 3.25
C ASP A 159 0.39 14.04 2.13
N GLN A 160 0.75 12.80 2.45
CA GLN A 160 1.31 11.85 1.50
C GLN A 160 1.11 10.40 1.95
N SER A 161 0.95 9.48 1.00
CA SER A 161 0.93 8.04 1.29
C SER A 161 2.33 7.58 1.71
N GLY A 162 2.41 6.85 2.81
CA GLY A 162 3.61 6.19 3.29
C GLY A 162 4.24 5.28 2.23
N TRP A 163 3.44 4.65 1.37
CA TRP A 163 3.94 3.88 0.24
C TRP A 163 4.78 4.74 -0.69
N VAL A 164 4.32 5.95 -1.02
CA VAL A 164 5.08 6.86 -1.91
C VAL A 164 6.32 7.42 -1.21
N LEU A 165 6.24 7.70 0.10
CA LEU A 165 7.35 8.27 0.86
C LEU A 165 8.51 7.29 1.05
N ASN A 166 8.19 6.01 1.24
CA ASN A 166 9.16 5.05 1.77
C ASN A 166 9.45 3.88 0.83
N THR A 167 8.87 3.85 -0.36
CA THR A 167 9.06 2.76 -1.33
C THR A 167 9.24 3.28 -2.75
N ASN A 168 9.62 2.38 -3.67
CA ASN A 168 9.67 2.66 -5.10
C ASN A 168 8.33 2.47 -5.85
N ILE A 169 7.18 2.41 -5.15
CA ILE A 169 5.87 2.08 -5.72
C ILE A 169 5.53 2.84 -7.02
N VAL A 170 5.89 4.13 -7.09
CA VAL A 170 5.63 4.97 -8.27
C VAL A 170 6.39 4.45 -9.48
N ASP A 171 7.63 4.00 -9.32
CA ASP A 171 8.42 3.40 -10.39
C ASP A 171 7.98 1.97 -10.69
N PHE A 172 7.64 1.21 -9.64
CA PHE A 172 7.17 -0.16 -9.78
C PHE A 172 5.91 -0.24 -10.65
N TYR A 173 4.94 0.66 -10.48
CA TYR A 173 3.67 0.58 -11.21
C TYR A 173 3.64 1.26 -12.59
N LYS A 174 4.70 1.97 -13.00
CA LYS A 174 4.76 2.68 -14.30
C LYS A 174 4.50 1.80 -15.52
N ASP A 175 4.91 0.54 -15.45
CA ASP A 175 4.84 -0.41 -16.55
C ASP A 175 3.62 -1.33 -16.53
N LYS A 176 2.67 -1.09 -15.62
CA LYS A 176 1.48 -1.93 -15.39
C LYS A 176 0.20 -1.22 -15.83
N ASN A 177 -0.71 -1.92 -16.48
CA ASN A 177 -2.02 -1.40 -16.86
C ASN A 177 -3.06 -1.45 -15.71
N VAL A 178 -2.73 -0.87 -14.56
CA VAL A 178 -3.59 -0.77 -13.38
C VAL A 178 -3.61 0.67 -12.88
N ASN A 179 -4.77 1.14 -12.44
CA ASN A 179 -4.87 2.39 -11.67
C ASN A 179 -4.61 2.05 -10.19
N VAL A 180 -3.50 2.51 -9.64
CA VAL A 180 -3.21 2.32 -8.20
C VAL A 180 -3.82 3.47 -7.42
N VAL A 181 -4.72 3.16 -6.49
CA VAL A 181 -5.48 4.14 -5.71
C VAL A 181 -4.91 4.20 -4.29
N LEU A 182 -4.48 5.39 -3.88
CA LEU A 182 -3.77 5.65 -2.62
C LEU A 182 -4.59 6.66 -1.81
N PRO A 183 -5.51 6.21 -0.93
CA PRO A 183 -6.19 7.09 0.01
C PRO A 183 -5.17 7.68 1.01
N ILE A 184 -5.25 8.98 1.26
CA ILE A 184 -4.28 9.72 2.08
C ILE A 184 -4.89 10.06 3.44
N GLY A 185 -4.07 9.97 4.50
CA GLY A 185 -4.50 10.17 5.88
C GLY A 185 -5.22 8.95 6.45
N GLY A 186 -6.04 9.21 7.47
CA GLY A 186 -6.77 8.16 8.19
C GLY A 186 -5.93 7.44 9.23
N GLU A 187 -5.03 8.18 9.90
CA GLU A 187 -4.26 7.70 11.05
C GLU A 187 -5.18 6.92 12.00
N SER A 188 -4.78 5.69 12.35
CA SER A 188 -5.50 4.81 13.26
C SER A 188 -6.92 4.40 12.86
N SER A 189 -7.40 4.77 11.67
CA SER A 189 -8.80 4.55 11.28
C SER A 189 -9.21 3.09 11.10
N PHE A 190 -8.26 2.17 10.90
CA PHE A 190 -8.49 0.79 10.42
C PHE A 190 -9.29 0.71 9.12
N TYR A 191 -9.46 1.83 8.41
CA TYR A 191 -10.31 1.98 7.24
C TYR A 191 -11.74 1.46 7.45
N THR A 192 -12.30 1.70 8.65
CA THR A 192 -13.68 1.30 9.02
C THR A 192 -14.57 2.51 9.33
N ASP A 193 -15.86 2.23 9.51
CA ASP A 193 -16.84 3.19 9.98
C ASP A 193 -16.92 3.17 11.51
N TRP A 194 -16.44 4.24 12.13
CA TRP A 194 -16.40 4.37 13.59
C TRP A 194 -17.79 4.65 14.16
N LYS A 195 -18.05 4.14 15.37
CA LYS A 195 -19.30 4.41 16.09
C LYS A 195 -19.39 5.85 16.57
N GLN A 196 -18.28 6.39 17.06
CA GLN A 196 -18.20 7.74 17.61
C GLN A 196 -17.02 8.50 17.00
N PRO A 197 -17.13 9.82 16.80
CA PRO A 197 -15.98 10.66 16.49
C PRO A 197 -14.91 10.56 17.57
N ASP A 198 -13.65 10.71 17.19
CA ASP A 198 -12.54 10.76 18.12
C ASP A 198 -11.47 11.73 17.63
N ARG A 199 -10.85 12.46 18.56
CA ARG A 199 -9.78 13.44 18.29
C ARG A 199 -10.10 14.43 17.16
N GLY A 200 -11.37 14.83 17.04
CA GLY A 200 -11.82 15.76 15.99
C GLY A 200 -11.95 15.14 14.59
N LYS A 201 -11.86 13.80 14.47
CA LYS A 201 -12.06 13.05 13.23
C LYS A 201 -13.34 12.24 13.33
N THR A 202 -14.13 12.24 12.26
CA THR A 202 -15.28 11.34 12.08
C THR A 202 -14.92 10.36 10.98
N TYR A 203 -14.55 9.14 11.36
CA TYR A 203 -14.11 8.13 10.41
C TYR A 203 -15.28 7.32 9.88
N LYS A 204 -15.52 7.43 8.57
CA LYS A 204 -16.46 6.63 7.77
C LYS A 204 -15.76 6.05 6.53
N TRP A 205 -14.60 5.44 6.76
CA TRP A 205 -13.71 5.00 5.68
C TRP A 205 -14.24 3.81 4.90
N GLU A 206 -15.00 2.91 5.52
CA GLU A 206 -15.65 1.82 4.77
C GLU A 206 -16.69 2.41 3.83
N THR A 207 -17.54 3.32 4.31
CA THR A 207 -18.50 4.04 3.47
C THR A 207 -17.79 4.77 2.32
N PHE A 208 -16.72 5.49 2.60
CA PHE A 208 -15.98 6.23 1.57
C PHE A 208 -15.38 5.29 0.50
N LEU A 209 -14.67 4.25 0.92
CA LEU A 209 -13.95 3.36 0.00
C LEU A 209 -14.86 2.43 -0.80
N ILE A 210 -16.04 2.08 -0.26
CA ILE A 210 -16.97 1.13 -0.88
C ILE A 210 -18.08 1.83 -1.67
N HIS A 211 -18.56 3.00 -1.22
CA HIS A 211 -19.75 3.64 -1.77
C HIS A 211 -19.51 5.00 -2.42
N GLU A 212 -18.56 5.79 -1.93
CA GLU A 212 -18.38 7.18 -2.39
C GLU A 212 -17.29 7.32 -3.45
N LEU A 213 -16.13 6.69 -3.23
CA LEU A 213 -14.98 6.78 -4.12
C LEU A 213 -15.16 6.00 -5.43
N PRO A 214 -15.66 4.74 -5.44
CA PRO A 214 -15.72 3.93 -6.66
C PRO A 214 -16.49 4.58 -7.81
N PRO A 215 -17.70 5.16 -7.61
CA PRO A 215 -18.42 5.84 -8.69
C PRO A 215 -17.61 6.96 -9.36
N ILE A 216 -16.80 7.69 -8.60
CA ILE A 216 -15.96 8.79 -9.12
C ILE A 216 -14.84 8.23 -9.99
N ILE A 217 -14.10 7.24 -9.49
CA ILE A 217 -12.92 6.74 -10.22
C ILE A 217 -13.29 5.82 -11.39
N GLU A 218 -14.44 5.13 -11.32
CA GLU A 218 -14.95 4.30 -12.41
C GLU A 218 -15.66 5.11 -13.51
N GLY A 219 -16.18 6.29 -13.15
CA GLY A 219 -16.71 7.28 -14.07
C GLY A 219 -15.60 8.08 -14.74
N ASP A 220 -15.02 9.03 -14.01
CA ASP A 220 -14.19 10.10 -14.57
C ASP A 220 -12.71 9.70 -14.71
N TRP A 221 -12.26 8.72 -13.93
CA TRP A 221 -10.85 8.29 -13.89
C TRP A 221 -10.60 6.94 -14.55
N ARG A 222 -11.54 6.50 -15.40
CA ARG A 222 -11.43 5.32 -16.27
C ARG A 222 -10.95 4.05 -15.55
N SER A 223 -11.34 3.89 -14.29
CA SER A 223 -11.23 2.59 -13.62
C SER A 223 -12.38 1.68 -14.04
N THR A 224 -12.16 0.37 -13.99
CA THR A 224 -13.22 -0.65 -14.09
C THR A 224 -13.70 -1.06 -12.70
N ASP A 225 -14.75 -1.87 -12.66
CA ASP A 225 -15.24 -2.57 -11.47
C ASP A 225 -14.43 -3.84 -11.13
N VAL A 226 -13.36 -4.14 -11.87
CA VAL A 226 -12.35 -5.14 -11.46
C VAL A 226 -11.39 -4.47 -10.47
N ARG A 227 -11.53 -4.86 -9.19
CA ARG A 227 -10.84 -4.21 -8.07
C ARG A 227 -9.94 -5.18 -7.32
N GLY A 228 -8.80 -4.69 -6.86
CA GLY A 228 -7.99 -5.30 -5.82
C GLY A 228 -7.82 -4.34 -4.66
N ILE A 229 -7.53 -4.87 -3.48
CA ILE A 229 -7.16 -4.08 -2.31
C ILE A 229 -5.99 -4.72 -1.58
N GLU A 230 -5.02 -3.92 -1.21
CA GLU A 230 -3.88 -4.38 -0.43
C GLU A 230 -3.46 -3.35 0.60
N GLY A 231 -2.75 -3.77 1.63
CA GLY A 231 -2.30 -2.84 2.66
C GLY A 231 -1.33 -3.48 3.64
N LEU A 232 -0.64 -2.62 4.38
CA LEU A 232 0.30 -3.02 5.42
C LEU A 232 -0.23 -2.73 6.81
N SER A 233 0.15 -3.54 7.81
CA SER A 233 -0.21 -3.30 9.22
C SER A 233 -1.73 -3.09 9.39
N MET A 234 -2.15 -1.95 9.93
CA MET A 234 -3.55 -1.48 9.96
C MET A 234 -4.25 -1.61 8.60
N GLY A 235 -3.62 -1.19 7.51
CA GLY A 235 -4.16 -1.30 6.16
C GLY A 235 -4.30 -2.75 5.68
N GLY A 236 -3.45 -3.67 6.13
CA GLY A 236 -3.58 -5.10 5.83
C GLY A 236 -4.78 -5.73 6.54
N THR A 237 -4.99 -5.39 7.81
CA THR A 237 -6.23 -5.70 8.55
C THR A 237 -7.43 -5.09 7.83
N GLY A 238 -7.36 -3.81 7.47
CA GLY A 238 -8.40 -3.08 6.76
C GLY A 238 -8.78 -3.73 5.42
N ALA A 239 -7.80 -4.14 4.62
CA ALA A 239 -8.02 -4.79 3.34
C ALA A 239 -8.81 -6.10 3.48
N MET A 240 -8.40 -6.97 4.42
CA MET A 240 -9.08 -8.24 4.67
C MET A 240 -10.48 -8.03 5.25
N MET A 241 -10.62 -7.09 6.18
CA MET A 241 -11.89 -6.71 6.79
C MET A 241 -12.88 -6.17 5.75
N LEU A 242 -12.48 -5.18 4.96
CA LEU A 242 -13.32 -4.58 3.91
C LEU A 242 -13.76 -5.62 2.88
N ALA A 243 -12.86 -6.51 2.46
CA ALA A 243 -13.22 -7.54 1.49
C ALA A 243 -14.17 -8.59 2.04
N ALA A 244 -14.00 -9.02 3.29
CA ALA A 244 -14.90 -9.96 3.93
C ALA A 244 -16.27 -9.35 4.22
N ARG A 245 -16.33 -8.04 4.52
CA ARG A 245 -17.58 -7.31 4.74
C ARG A 245 -18.32 -6.98 3.45
N ASN A 246 -17.62 -6.96 2.32
CA ASN A 246 -18.17 -6.65 1.00
C ASN A 246 -17.87 -7.77 -0.01
N PRO A 247 -18.47 -8.98 0.14
CA PRO A 247 -18.14 -10.14 -0.68
C PRO A 247 -18.34 -9.89 -2.17
N GLY A 248 -17.37 -10.29 -2.98
CA GLY A 248 -17.40 -10.13 -4.44
C GLY A 248 -17.00 -8.74 -4.96
N PHE A 249 -16.83 -7.75 -4.10
CA PHE A 249 -16.42 -6.39 -4.48
C PHE A 249 -14.95 -6.32 -4.97
N TYR A 250 -14.06 -7.08 -4.32
CA TYR A 250 -12.65 -7.22 -4.69
C TYR A 250 -12.36 -8.61 -5.27
N LYS A 251 -11.56 -8.67 -6.34
CA LYS A 251 -11.03 -9.91 -6.95
C LYS A 251 -9.72 -10.35 -6.31
N PHE A 252 -8.96 -9.42 -5.76
CA PHE A 252 -7.69 -9.66 -5.10
C PHE A 252 -7.62 -8.93 -3.76
N VAL A 253 -7.09 -9.59 -2.74
CA VAL A 253 -6.86 -9.00 -1.41
C VAL A 253 -5.50 -9.41 -0.89
N ALA A 254 -4.69 -8.44 -0.46
CA ALA A 254 -3.43 -8.70 0.20
C ALA A 254 -3.31 -8.02 1.57
N SER A 255 -2.76 -8.75 2.54
CA SER A 255 -2.40 -8.23 3.86
C SER A 255 -0.92 -8.44 4.11
N PHE A 256 -0.17 -7.34 4.24
CA PHE A 256 1.24 -7.34 4.57
C PHE A 256 1.45 -7.00 6.04
N SER A 257 1.84 -7.98 6.85
CA SER A 257 1.99 -7.84 8.31
C SER A 257 0.74 -7.29 9.02
N GLY A 258 -0.46 -7.65 8.57
CA GLY A 258 -1.72 -7.26 9.22
C GLY A 258 -2.06 -8.11 10.44
N ILE A 259 -2.86 -7.54 11.34
CA ILE A 259 -3.45 -8.27 12.47
C ILE A 259 -4.80 -8.84 12.01
N LEU A 260 -4.88 -10.15 11.82
CA LEU A 260 -6.05 -10.80 11.20
C LEU A 260 -7.02 -11.44 12.19
N GLN A 261 -6.83 -11.19 13.49
CA GLN A 261 -7.77 -11.52 14.56
C GLN A 261 -7.91 -10.33 15.50
N LEU A 262 -9.13 -9.87 15.74
CA LEU A 262 -9.40 -8.69 16.57
C LEU A 262 -10.03 -9.03 17.92
N THR A 263 -10.68 -10.19 18.03
CA THR A 263 -11.54 -10.57 19.16
C THR A 263 -10.94 -11.62 20.09
N SER A 264 -9.87 -12.30 19.67
CA SER A 264 -9.16 -13.28 20.50
C SER A 264 -8.69 -12.67 21.83
N THR A 265 -8.55 -13.50 22.87
CA THR A 265 -8.16 -13.04 24.20
C THR A 265 -6.92 -12.16 24.16
N GLY A 266 -7.04 -10.92 24.66
CA GLY A 266 -5.96 -9.93 24.68
C GLY A 266 -5.86 -9.05 23.43
N MET A 267 -6.49 -9.44 22.31
CA MET A 267 -6.44 -8.66 21.06
C MET A 267 -7.14 -7.30 21.15
N PRO A 268 -8.34 -7.15 21.77
CA PRO A 268 -8.94 -5.83 21.93
C PRO A 268 -8.05 -4.85 22.70
N GLN A 269 -7.30 -5.34 23.70
CA GLN A 269 -6.33 -4.56 24.47
C GLN A 269 -5.10 -4.20 23.62
N ALA A 270 -4.60 -5.13 22.80
CA ALA A 270 -3.50 -4.85 21.87
C ALA A 270 -3.90 -3.81 20.82
N ILE A 271 -5.12 -3.89 20.27
CA ILE A 271 -5.67 -2.89 19.35
C ILE A 271 -5.84 -1.53 20.07
N GLN A 272 -6.32 -1.52 21.30
CA GLN A 272 -6.39 -0.28 22.09
C GLN A 272 -4.99 0.31 22.35
N PHE A 273 -3.98 -0.52 22.60
CA PHE A 273 -2.60 -0.07 22.74
C PHE A 273 -2.09 0.54 21.43
N ALA A 274 -2.30 -0.13 20.30
CA ALA A 274 -1.93 0.38 18.98
C ALA A 274 -2.62 1.72 18.67
N GLN A 275 -3.94 1.82 18.88
CA GLN A 275 -4.71 3.06 18.72
C GLN A 275 -4.13 4.21 19.57
N ARG A 276 -3.67 3.91 20.80
CA ARG A 276 -3.02 4.91 21.67
C ARG A 276 -1.66 5.35 21.15
N ASP A 277 -0.87 4.43 20.63
CA ASP A 277 0.44 4.70 20.04
C ASP A 277 0.33 5.44 18.69
N GLY A 278 -0.69 5.12 17.89
CA GLY A 278 -0.99 5.73 16.59
C GLY A 278 -1.83 7.01 16.68
N GLY A 279 -1.40 7.98 17.49
CA GLY A 279 -2.09 9.28 17.63
C GLY A 279 -3.02 9.38 18.84
N GLY A 280 -3.05 8.37 19.71
CA GLY A 280 -3.75 8.42 20.99
C GLY A 280 -5.28 8.24 20.89
N TYR A 281 -5.75 7.51 19.90
CA TYR A 281 -7.16 7.22 19.67
C TYR A 281 -7.69 6.12 20.62
N ASN A 282 -9.00 5.99 20.68
CA ASN A 282 -9.70 5.05 21.54
C ASN A 282 -10.48 4.01 20.73
N SER A 283 -10.16 2.73 20.87
CA SER A 283 -10.85 1.64 20.15
C SER A 283 -12.31 1.51 20.56
N MET A 284 -12.68 2.03 21.73
CA MET A 284 -14.08 2.12 22.18
C MET A 284 -14.91 3.07 21.32
N ASN A 285 -14.31 4.11 20.75
CA ASN A 285 -15.00 5.00 19.81
C ASN A 285 -15.13 4.35 18.42
N MET A 286 -14.16 3.49 18.07
CA MET A 286 -14.18 2.72 16.82
C MET A 286 -15.27 1.65 16.82
N PHE A 287 -15.23 0.70 17.75
CA PHE A 287 -16.13 -0.47 17.77
C PHE A 287 -17.00 -0.59 19.02
N GLY A 288 -16.86 0.29 20.01
CA GLY A 288 -17.50 0.11 21.32
C GLY A 288 -16.67 -0.79 22.26
N PRO A 289 -17.24 -1.19 23.42
CA PRO A 289 -16.58 -2.13 24.33
C PRO A 289 -16.17 -3.42 23.63
N PRO A 290 -15.14 -4.15 24.10
CA PRO A 290 -14.76 -5.44 23.51
C PRO A 290 -15.89 -6.49 23.45
N SER A 291 -16.94 -6.32 24.26
CA SER A 291 -18.17 -7.14 24.21
C SER A 291 -19.16 -6.73 23.13
N ASP A 292 -18.97 -5.57 22.49
CA ASP A 292 -19.81 -5.05 21.43
C ASP A 292 -19.73 -5.95 20.19
N PRO A 293 -20.86 -6.31 19.57
CA PRO A 293 -20.89 -7.14 18.36
C PRO A 293 -20.02 -6.60 17.22
N ALA A 294 -19.82 -5.28 17.14
CA ALA A 294 -19.01 -4.66 16.10
C ALA A 294 -17.59 -5.25 16.03
N TRP A 295 -16.97 -5.64 17.14
CA TRP A 295 -15.66 -6.28 17.11
C TRP A 295 -15.68 -7.59 16.29
N LYS A 296 -16.72 -8.42 16.47
CA LYS A 296 -16.86 -9.69 15.73
C LYS A 296 -17.22 -9.47 14.27
N GLU A 297 -18.04 -8.45 13.99
CA GLU A 297 -18.44 -8.07 12.63
C GLU A 297 -17.29 -7.51 11.78
N HIS A 298 -16.18 -7.13 12.43
CA HIS A 298 -14.98 -6.56 11.82
C HIS A 298 -13.74 -7.45 11.98
N ASP A 299 -13.84 -8.61 12.64
CA ASP A 299 -12.73 -9.54 12.83
C ASP A 299 -12.54 -10.43 11.59
N PRO A 300 -11.49 -10.24 10.77
CA PRO A 300 -11.33 -10.99 9.53
C PRO A 300 -11.36 -12.51 9.71
N PHE A 301 -10.87 -13.02 10.83
CA PHE A 301 -10.85 -14.46 11.13
C PHE A 301 -12.24 -15.04 11.35
N LEU A 302 -13.13 -14.29 12.02
CA LEU A 302 -14.49 -14.77 12.29
C LEU A 302 -15.38 -14.71 11.04
N ILE A 303 -15.12 -13.76 10.14
CA ILE A 303 -15.87 -13.59 8.88
C ILE A 303 -15.12 -14.12 7.65
N ALA A 304 -14.13 -14.99 7.85
CA ALA A 304 -13.26 -15.49 6.78
C ALA A 304 -14.02 -16.27 5.69
N ASP A 305 -15.17 -16.88 6.03
CA ASP A 305 -16.02 -17.60 5.09
C ASP A 305 -16.52 -16.71 3.94
N LYS A 306 -16.67 -15.41 4.21
CA LYS A 306 -17.11 -14.40 3.25
C LYS A 306 -16.07 -14.04 2.19
N LEU A 307 -14.82 -14.51 2.33
CA LEU A 307 -13.74 -14.30 1.36
C LEU A 307 -13.72 -15.34 0.23
N ARG A 308 -14.68 -16.27 0.21
CA ARG A 308 -14.76 -17.31 -0.82
C ARG A 308 -14.87 -16.69 -2.21
N GLY A 309 -14.02 -17.16 -3.14
CA GLY A 309 -13.99 -16.67 -4.52
C GLY A 309 -13.08 -15.46 -4.74
N THR A 310 -12.42 -14.98 -3.69
CA THR A 310 -11.43 -13.89 -3.76
C THR A 310 -10.01 -14.46 -3.75
N SER A 311 -9.10 -13.89 -4.55
CA SER A 311 -7.69 -14.28 -4.53
C SER A 311 -6.99 -13.63 -3.32
N LEU A 312 -6.50 -14.44 -2.37
CA LEU A 312 -5.93 -13.97 -1.11
C LEU A 312 -4.41 -14.12 -1.06
N TYR A 313 -3.72 -13.08 -0.57
CA TYR A 313 -2.30 -13.08 -0.22
C TYR A 313 -2.11 -12.58 1.22
N VAL A 314 -1.41 -13.34 2.05
CA VAL A 314 -1.13 -12.97 3.44
C VAL A 314 0.36 -13.13 3.66
N SER A 315 1.06 -12.04 4.00
CA SER A 315 2.45 -12.12 4.41
C SER A 315 2.65 -11.61 5.83
N SER A 316 3.62 -12.21 6.50
CA SER A 316 4.13 -11.78 7.80
C SER A 316 5.56 -12.28 7.96
N GLY A 317 6.42 -11.44 8.53
CA GLY A 317 7.76 -11.78 8.97
C GLY A 317 7.75 -12.49 10.33
N ASN A 318 8.83 -12.35 11.07
CA ASN A 318 8.98 -12.93 12.42
C ASN A 318 9.59 -11.95 13.43
N GLY A 319 9.75 -10.68 13.05
CA GLY A 319 10.36 -9.65 13.89
C GLY A 319 11.89 -9.73 13.97
N LEU A 320 12.52 -10.71 13.33
CA LEU A 320 13.98 -10.81 13.24
C LEU A 320 14.48 -9.96 12.07
N VAL A 321 15.53 -9.18 12.35
CA VAL A 321 16.25 -8.31 11.40
C VAL A 321 16.79 -9.17 10.24
N GLY A 322 16.32 -8.90 9.02
CA GLY A 322 16.82 -9.52 7.80
C GLY A 322 18.10 -8.85 7.26
N PRO A 323 18.72 -9.41 6.20
CA PRO A 323 19.94 -8.85 5.60
C PRO A 323 19.78 -7.42 5.04
N HIS A 324 18.55 -6.96 4.82
CA HIS A 324 18.22 -5.63 4.28
C HIS A 324 17.75 -4.64 5.34
N ASP A 325 17.68 -5.07 6.61
CA ASP A 325 17.29 -4.23 7.73
C ASP A 325 18.53 -3.57 8.36
N LYS A 326 18.40 -2.33 8.83
CA LYS A 326 19.47 -1.67 9.60
C LYS A 326 19.48 -2.26 11.02
N PRO A 327 20.61 -2.85 11.49
CA PRO A 327 20.71 -3.32 12.87
C PRO A 327 20.57 -2.16 13.87
N SER A 328 20.03 -2.41 15.06
CA SER A 328 20.20 -1.46 16.17
C SER A 328 21.62 -1.53 16.75
N ASP A 329 21.97 -0.57 17.59
CA ASP A 329 23.22 -0.54 18.36
C ASP A 329 23.36 -1.74 19.34
N ILE A 330 22.33 -2.58 19.46
CA ILE A 330 22.34 -3.85 20.21
C ILE A 330 22.18 -5.01 19.21
N PRO A 331 23.16 -5.92 19.08
CA PRO A 331 23.06 -7.07 18.17
C PRO A 331 21.77 -7.87 18.40
N LEU A 332 21.09 -8.27 17.32
CA LEU A 332 19.83 -9.07 17.29
C LEU A 332 18.53 -8.37 17.73
N LEU A 333 18.55 -7.10 18.12
CA LEU A 333 17.34 -6.34 18.43
C LEU A 333 17.09 -5.27 17.35
N ALA A 334 15.84 -5.12 16.91
CA ALA A 334 15.44 -3.97 16.11
C ALA A 334 15.37 -2.72 17.01
N THR A 335 15.67 -1.54 16.47
CA THR A 335 15.60 -0.24 17.18
C THR A 335 14.20 0.12 17.69
N ASN A 336 13.17 -0.61 17.23
CA ASN A 336 11.77 -0.33 17.50
C ASN A 336 11.10 -1.52 18.21
N TYR A 337 11.20 -1.58 19.54
CA TYR A 337 10.60 -2.63 20.37
C TYR A 337 9.10 -2.85 20.08
N SER A 338 8.34 -1.78 19.78
CA SER A 338 6.92 -1.88 19.43
C SER A 338 6.71 -2.58 18.08
N GLY A 339 7.60 -2.36 17.11
CA GLY A 339 7.57 -3.03 15.81
C GLY A 339 7.81 -4.54 15.90
N VAL A 340 8.71 -4.99 16.79
CA VAL A 340 8.96 -6.43 17.02
C VAL A 340 7.72 -7.09 17.65
N GLY A 341 7.14 -6.47 18.67
CA GLY A 341 5.93 -6.98 19.33
C GLY A 341 4.72 -7.07 18.39
N LEU A 342 4.49 -6.03 17.59
CA LEU A 342 3.42 -6.03 16.59
C LEU A 342 3.66 -7.05 15.48
N GLU A 343 4.90 -7.24 15.01
CA GLU A 343 5.20 -8.25 13.98
C GLU A 343 4.95 -9.67 14.49
N LEU A 344 5.28 -9.96 15.75
CA LEU A 344 4.98 -11.25 16.36
C LEU A 344 3.45 -11.50 16.46
N LEU A 345 2.67 -10.49 16.84
CA LEU A 345 1.20 -10.60 16.87
C LEU A 345 0.61 -10.78 15.47
N SER A 346 1.08 -10.00 14.50
CA SER A 346 0.76 -10.15 13.07
C SER A 346 1.04 -11.57 12.59
N ARG A 347 2.22 -12.12 12.92
CA ARG A 347 2.63 -13.48 12.55
C ARG A 347 1.69 -14.54 13.09
N VAL A 348 1.39 -14.50 14.39
CA VAL A 348 0.51 -15.47 15.05
C VAL A 348 -0.88 -15.43 14.44
N THR A 349 -1.46 -14.24 14.32
CA THR A 349 -2.82 -14.08 13.78
C THR A 349 -2.89 -14.45 12.29
N SER A 350 -1.85 -14.16 11.50
CA SER A 350 -1.75 -14.58 10.10
C SER A 350 -1.63 -16.09 9.93
N GLN A 351 -0.94 -16.78 10.84
CA GLN A 351 -0.87 -18.25 10.87
C GLN A 351 -2.23 -18.88 11.17
N GLN A 352 -2.89 -18.39 12.21
CA GLN A 352 -4.22 -18.87 12.58
C GLN A 352 -5.24 -18.59 11.47
N PHE A 353 -5.16 -17.42 10.84
CA PHE A 353 -6.01 -17.08 9.71
C PHE A 353 -5.82 -18.04 8.52
N ALA A 354 -4.59 -18.39 8.16
CA ALA A 354 -4.34 -19.37 7.11
C ALA A 354 -4.87 -20.77 7.47
N ILE A 355 -4.75 -21.19 8.74
CA ILE A 355 -5.36 -22.43 9.23
C ILE A 355 -6.88 -22.38 9.03
N LYS A 356 -7.52 -21.26 9.41
CA LYS A 356 -8.96 -21.06 9.25
C LYS A 356 -9.40 -21.11 7.79
N LEU A 357 -8.64 -20.50 6.87
CA LEU A 357 -8.91 -20.59 5.43
C LEU A 357 -8.84 -22.04 4.94
N ASN A 358 -7.83 -22.80 5.36
CA ASN A 358 -7.70 -24.22 5.03
C ASN A 358 -8.87 -25.05 5.57
N GLU A 359 -9.31 -24.83 6.81
CA GLU A 359 -10.49 -25.49 7.39
C GLU A 359 -11.76 -25.20 6.60
N LEU A 360 -11.91 -23.98 6.07
CA LEU A 360 -13.06 -23.56 5.25
C LEU A 360 -12.94 -23.96 3.77
N GLY A 361 -11.83 -24.57 3.36
CA GLY A 361 -11.53 -24.89 1.96
C GLY A 361 -11.46 -23.65 1.08
N ILE A 362 -10.94 -22.53 1.60
CA ILE A 362 -10.76 -21.28 0.86
C ILE A 362 -9.28 -21.17 0.47
N PRO A 363 -8.93 -21.16 -0.83
CA PRO A 363 -7.54 -21.04 -1.25
C PRO A 363 -6.99 -19.65 -0.93
N GLY A 364 -5.79 -19.61 -0.36
CA GLY A 364 -5.04 -18.37 -0.12
C GLY A 364 -3.54 -18.64 -0.07
N GLN A 365 -2.75 -17.67 -0.50
CA GLN A 365 -1.29 -17.75 -0.42
C GLN A 365 -0.83 -17.14 0.90
N ALA A 366 -0.32 -17.98 1.80
CA ALA A 366 0.30 -17.52 3.04
C ALA A 366 1.83 -17.59 2.93
N VAL A 367 2.49 -16.44 3.08
CA VAL A 367 3.94 -16.27 2.96
C VAL A 367 4.54 -15.90 4.31
N TYR A 368 5.37 -16.80 4.79
CA TYR A 368 5.95 -16.78 6.12
C TYR A 368 7.46 -16.72 6.01
N ARG A 369 8.03 -15.52 6.02
CA ARG A 369 9.46 -15.36 5.80
C ARG A 369 10.26 -15.72 7.05
N PRO A 370 11.46 -16.33 6.89
CA PRO A 370 12.35 -16.66 8.01
C PRO A 370 13.04 -15.42 8.61
N SER A 371 12.95 -14.28 7.94
CA SER A 371 13.34 -12.96 8.41
C SER A 371 12.40 -11.93 7.77
N GLY A 372 12.17 -10.82 8.47
CA GLY A 372 11.22 -9.80 8.07
C GLY A 372 10.79 -8.99 9.28
N THR A 373 11.01 -7.69 9.20
CA THR A 373 10.65 -6.72 10.23
C THR A 373 9.44 -5.89 9.78
N HIS A 374 8.76 -5.25 10.73
CA HIS A 374 7.62 -4.37 10.48
C HIS A 374 8.10 -3.04 9.85
N THR A 375 8.68 -3.10 8.64
CA THR A 375 9.40 -2.02 7.97
C THR A 375 9.03 -1.89 6.49
N TRP A 376 9.24 -0.68 5.95
CA TRP A 376 8.90 -0.35 4.57
C TRP A 376 9.60 -1.19 3.51
N ALA A 377 10.88 -1.52 3.70
CA ALA A 377 11.61 -2.35 2.74
C ALA A 377 11.02 -3.76 2.61
N TYR A 378 10.56 -4.33 3.74
CA TYR A 378 9.88 -5.62 3.73
C TYR A 378 8.51 -5.55 3.03
N TRP A 379 7.71 -4.51 3.31
CA TRP A 379 6.41 -4.33 2.68
C TRP A 379 6.51 -4.06 1.17
N GLU A 380 7.48 -3.26 0.72
CA GLU A 380 7.78 -3.07 -0.70
C GLU A 380 8.11 -4.41 -1.39
N PHE A 381 8.94 -5.23 -0.74
CA PHE A 381 9.28 -6.55 -1.25
C PHE A 381 8.02 -7.43 -1.39
N GLU A 382 7.20 -7.55 -0.35
CA GLU A 382 6.00 -8.38 -0.37
C GLU A 382 4.93 -7.87 -1.37
N MET A 383 4.79 -6.56 -1.55
CA MET A 383 3.99 -5.96 -2.64
C MET A 383 4.48 -6.46 -4.01
N ALA A 384 5.79 -6.43 -4.25
CA ALA A 384 6.36 -6.93 -5.50
C ALA A 384 6.17 -8.45 -5.68
N GLN A 385 6.21 -9.23 -4.59
CA GLN A 385 5.95 -10.68 -4.63
C GLN A 385 4.48 -11.01 -4.88
N ALA A 386 3.55 -10.21 -4.37
CA ALA A 386 2.12 -10.38 -4.55
C ALA A 386 1.65 -10.00 -5.96
N TRP A 387 2.38 -9.11 -6.66
CA TRP A 387 1.97 -8.58 -7.95
C TRP A 387 1.59 -9.63 -9.02
N PRO A 388 2.32 -10.74 -9.25
CA PRO A 388 1.90 -11.72 -10.24
C PRO A 388 0.51 -12.32 -9.97
N GLN A 389 0.19 -12.55 -8.69
CA GLN A 389 -1.14 -13.03 -8.28
C GLN A 389 -2.19 -11.92 -8.43
N ALA A 390 -1.88 -10.70 -8.00
CA ALA A 390 -2.75 -9.54 -8.19
C ALA A 390 -3.06 -9.31 -9.68
N ALA A 391 -2.04 -9.31 -10.54
CA ALA A 391 -2.16 -9.17 -11.98
C ALA A 391 -3.05 -10.27 -12.57
N ALA A 392 -2.89 -11.54 -12.16
CA ALA A 392 -3.76 -12.61 -12.62
C ALA A 392 -5.23 -12.38 -12.23
N ALA A 393 -5.50 -12.03 -10.97
CA ALA A 393 -6.85 -11.76 -10.46
C ALA A 393 -7.50 -10.51 -11.08
N LEU A 394 -6.70 -9.52 -11.47
CA LEU A 394 -7.13 -8.30 -12.15
C LEU A 394 -7.22 -8.42 -13.68
N GLY A 395 -6.95 -9.60 -14.24
CA GLY A 395 -6.99 -9.83 -15.70
C GLY A 395 -5.80 -9.26 -16.48
N LEU A 396 -4.68 -9.00 -15.79
CA LEU A 396 -3.44 -8.43 -16.32
C LEU A 396 -2.29 -9.44 -16.45
N GLY A 397 -2.51 -10.74 -16.23
CA GLY A 397 -1.44 -11.75 -16.27
C GLY A 397 -0.67 -11.83 -17.62
N GLY A 398 -1.28 -11.37 -18.71
CA GLY A 398 -0.64 -11.26 -20.03
C GLY A 398 -0.14 -9.85 -20.39
N ASP A 399 -0.36 -8.85 -19.52
CA ASP A 399 0.05 -7.47 -19.79
C ASP A 399 1.58 -7.37 -19.80
N LYS A 400 2.13 -6.94 -20.93
CA LYS A 400 3.57 -6.76 -21.12
C LYS A 400 3.81 -5.42 -21.80
N VAL A 401 4.91 -4.79 -21.42
CA VAL A 401 5.41 -3.62 -22.14
C VAL A 401 5.78 -4.04 -23.56
N ALA A 402 5.03 -3.54 -24.54
CA ALA A 402 5.32 -3.71 -25.95
C ALA A 402 5.73 -2.35 -26.51
N CYS A 403 7.03 -2.09 -26.66
CA CYS A 403 7.49 -0.80 -27.17
C CYS A 403 8.76 -0.94 -28.01
N ARG A 404 8.84 -0.10 -29.06
CA ARG A 404 10.02 0.09 -29.90
C ARG A 404 10.05 1.55 -30.36
N PRO A 405 10.94 2.39 -29.79
CA PRO A 405 10.97 3.80 -30.15
C PRO A 405 11.57 3.97 -31.55
N SER A 406 11.03 4.90 -32.35
CA SER A 406 11.70 5.34 -33.57
C SER A 406 13.05 5.99 -33.24
N ALA A 407 13.95 6.08 -34.22
CA ALA A 407 15.26 6.71 -34.02
C ALA A 407 15.15 8.15 -33.50
N ALA A 408 14.15 8.91 -33.99
CA ALA A 408 13.90 10.28 -33.56
C ALA A 408 13.44 10.36 -32.09
N PHE A 409 12.51 9.50 -31.70
CA PHE A 409 12.01 9.44 -30.32
C PHE A 409 13.08 8.94 -29.36
N LYS A 410 13.84 7.91 -29.76
CA LYS A 410 14.96 7.38 -28.98
C LYS A 410 16.01 8.45 -28.73
N LYS A 411 16.37 9.25 -29.74
CA LYS A 411 17.35 10.34 -29.61
C LYS A 411 16.94 11.35 -28.52
N VAL A 412 15.67 11.77 -28.52
CA VAL A 412 15.15 12.71 -27.51
C VAL A 412 15.10 12.05 -26.13
N ALA A 413 14.64 10.80 -26.05
CA ALA A 413 14.57 10.06 -24.80
C ALA A 413 15.94 9.84 -24.16
N ASP A 414 16.96 9.48 -24.94
CA ASP A 414 18.34 9.30 -24.47
C ASP A 414 18.94 10.64 -24.00
N ALA A 415 18.77 11.71 -24.79
CA ALA A 415 19.29 13.05 -24.45
C ALA A 415 18.72 13.58 -23.12
N ASN A 416 17.44 13.28 -22.85
CA ASN A 416 16.73 13.71 -21.65
C ASN A 416 16.68 12.64 -20.54
N LYS A 417 17.39 11.50 -20.72
CA LYS A 417 17.47 10.40 -19.74
C LYS A 417 16.10 9.87 -19.31
N LEU A 418 15.15 9.73 -20.25
CA LEU A 418 13.76 9.36 -19.95
C LEU A 418 13.57 7.89 -19.53
N GLY A 419 14.59 7.05 -19.69
CA GLY A 419 14.54 5.62 -19.38
C GLY A 419 13.91 4.79 -20.51
N GLY A 420 13.47 3.57 -20.18
CA GLY A 420 12.84 2.68 -21.16
C GLY A 420 11.52 3.23 -21.69
N CYS A 421 11.15 2.85 -22.92
CA CYS A 421 9.81 3.11 -23.42
C CYS A 421 8.78 2.26 -22.66
N LEU A 422 7.55 2.76 -22.58
CA LEU A 422 6.42 2.10 -21.93
C LEU A 422 5.34 1.71 -22.92
N THR A 423 5.18 2.49 -24.00
CA THR A 423 4.11 2.28 -24.98
C THR A 423 4.69 2.15 -26.39
N PRO A 424 3.93 1.60 -27.34
CA PRO A 424 4.12 1.93 -28.76
C PRO A 424 3.98 3.44 -28.96
N GLU A 425 4.48 3.96 -30.08
CA GLU A 425 4.07 5.29 -30.51
C GLU A 425 2.57 5.30 -30.87
N TYR A 426 1.83 6.26 -30.35
CA TYR A 426 0.39 6.42 -30.52
C TYR A 426 0.04 7.78 -31.09
N ALA A 427 -1.14 7.88 -31.70
CA ALA A 427 -1.62 9.13 -32.29
C ALA A 427 -2.08 10.10 -31.20
N VAL A 428 -1.77 11.38 -31.40
CA VAL A 428 -2.29 12.50 -30.61
C VAL A 428 -2.77 13.60 -31.57
N PRO A 429 -3.62 14.55 -31.13
CA PRO A 429 -3.96 15.69 -31.97
C PRO A 429 -2.70 16.39 -32.51
N GLY A 430 -2.60 16.52 -33.84
CA GLY A 430 -1.46 17.15 -34.51
C GLY A 430 -0.20 16.28 -34.65
N GLY A 431 -0.18 15.04 -34.17
CA GLY A 431 1.00 14.19 -34.39
C GLY A 431 1.00 12.85 -33.64
N ARG A 432 2.17 12.49 -33.08
CA ARG A 432 2.40 11.23 -32.38
C ARG A 432 3.07 11.46 -31.04
N ALA A 433 2.85 10.53 -30.12
CA ALA A 433 3.53 10.52 -28.84
C ALA A 433 3.96 9.10 -28.44
N GLN A 434 4.87 9.01 -27.50
CA GLN A 434 5.31 7.76 -26.89
C GLN A 434 5.70 8.03 -25.45
N ASP A 435 5.28 7.14 -24.56
CA ASP A 435 5.55 7.28 -23.15
C ASP A 435 6.81 6.52 -22.76
N PHE A 436 7.55 7.09 -21.81
CA PHE A 436 8.77 6.58 -21.22
C PHE A 436 8.69 6.65 -19.69
N TYR A 437 9.59 5.96 -18.99
CA TYR A 437 9.59 5.90 -17.52
C TYR A 437 9.58 7.28 -16.83
N LYS A 438 10.22 8.29 -17.40
CA LYS A 438 10.31 9.63 -16.77
C LYS A 438 9.60 10.73 -17.53
N GLY A 439 8.78 10.41 -18.53
CA GLY A 439 8.01 11.43 -19.26
C GLY A 439 7.54 10.95 -20.62
N ARG A 440 7.09 11.89 -21.45
CA ARG A 440 6.57 11.60 -22.79
C ARG A 440 7.41 12.32 -23.84
N VAL A 441 7.64 11.66 -24.97
CA VAL A 441 8.11 12.33 -26.18
C VAL A 441 6.91 12.53 -27.09
N ILE A 442 6.75 13.74 -27.62
CA ILE A 442 5.64 14.15 -28.49
C ILE A 442 6.23 14.82 -29.72
N THR A 443 5.73 14.50 -30.91
CA THR A 443 6.09 15.24 -32.13
C THR A 443 5.76 16.72 -31.98
N GLY A 444 6.63 17.59 -32.46
CA GLY A 444 6.39 19.02 -32.56
C GLY A 444 6.87 19.59 -33.89
N PRO A 445 6.58 20.87 -34.18
CA PRO A 445 6.98 21.52 -35.43
C PRO A 445 8.51 21.60 -35.61
N LYS A 446 9.28 21.46 -34.53
CA LYS A 446 10.76 21.40 -34.52
C LYS A 446 11.28 19.98 -34.26
N GLY A 447 10.53 18.97 -34.70
CA GLY A 447 10.76 17.56 -34.39
C GLY A 447 10.25 17.15 -33.00
N PRO A 448 10.42 15.88 -32.61
CA PRO A 448 9.95 15.40 -31.31
C PRO A 448 10.58 16.17 -30.13
N LYS A 449 9.81 16.33 -29.06
CA LYS A 449 10.20 17.01 -27.83
C LYS A 449 9.72 16.24 -26.61
N GLU A 450 10.52 16.28 -25.56
CA GLU A 450 10.18 15.78 -24.25
C GLU A 450 9.19 16.72 -23.55
N VAL A 451 8.23 16.13 -22.82
CA VAL A 451 7.41 16.81 -21.82
C VAL A 451 7.22 15.87 -20.64
N ALA A 452 7.75 16.25 -19.47
CA ALA A 452 7.85 15.38 -18.29
C ALA A 452 7.49 16.08 -16.97
N GLY A 453 7.45 15.29 -15.89
CA GLY A 453 7.36 15.79 -14.52
C GLY A 453 6.16 16.71 -14.30
N ALA A 454 6.35 17.72 -13.45
CA ALA A 454 5.30 18.69 -13.11
C ALA A 454 4.80 19.47 -14.35
N ILE A 455 5.68 19.79 -15.30
CA ILE A 455 5.30 20.43 -16.56
C ILE A 455 4.37 19.52 -17.37
N GLY A 456 4.70 18.22 -17.47
CA GLY A 456 3.84 17.22 -18.10
C GLY A 456 2.49 17.06 -17.41
N GLY A 457 2.46 17.11 -16.08
CA GLY A 457 1.20 17.14 -15.31
C GLY A 457 0.35 18.37 -15.63
N ALA A 458 0.95 19.56 -15.66
CA ALA A 458 0.26 20.80 -16.03
C ALA A 458 -0.17 20.83 -17.49
N TYR A 459 0.60 20.22 -18.39
CA TYR A 459 0.24 20.08 -19.79
C TYR A 459 -0.94 19.12 -19.97
N ALA A 460 -0.94 18.00 -19.25
CA ALA A 460 -2.04 17.05 -19.20
C ALA A 460 -3.34 17.68 -18.68
N SER A 461 -3.26 18.50 -17.63
CA SER A 461 -4.44 19.12 -17.01
C SER A 461 -5.19 20.11 -17.91
N ILE A 462 -4.56 20.58 -19.00
CA ILE A 462 -5.16 21.50 -19.98
C ILE A 462 -5.37 20.87 -21.36
N GLY A 463 -5.39 19.54 -21.44
CA GLY A 463 -5.72 18.78 -22.66
C GLY A 463 -4.54 18.37 -23.53
N GLY A 464 -3.30 18.60 -23.09
CA GLY A 464 -2.10 18.18 -23.79
C GLY A 464 -2.06 18.69 -25.25
N PRO A 465 -1.69 17.83 -26.24
CA PRO A 465 -1.62 18.22 -27.66
C PRO A 465 -2.92 18.77 -28.25
N GLY A 466 -4.07 18.30 -27.78
CA GLY A 466 -5.39 18.82 -28.19
C GLY A 466 -5.80 20.09 -27.45
N GLY A 467 -5.04 20.48 -26.44
CA GLY A 467 -5.30 21.62 -25.57
C GLY A 467 -4.90 22.96 -26.17
N LYS A 468 -5.11 24.00 -25.36
CA LYS A 468 -4.86 25.40 -25.76
C LYS A 468 -3.41 25.69 -26.18
N LEU A 469 -2.43 24.93 -25.66
CA LEU A 469 -1.02 25.17 -25.96
C LEU A 469 -0.55 24.54 -27.29
N GLY A 470 -1.24 23.51 -27.80
CA GLY A 470 -0.78 22.77 -28.98
C GLY A 470 0.47 21.94 -28.70
N LEU A 471 1.20 21.56 -29.75
CA LEU A 471 2.37 20.69 -29.66
C LEU A 471 3.57 21.37 -28.97
N PRO A 472 4.47 20.60 -28.32
CA PRO A 472 5.68 21.16 -27.74
C PRO A 472 6.67 21.62 -28.82
N THR A 473 7.36 22.72 -28.55
CA THR A 473 8.36 23.34 -29.43
C THR A 473 9.77 23.30 -28.84
N SER A 474 9.92 22.96 -27.55
CA SER A 474 11.18 22.71 -26.86
C SER A 474 11.11 21.48 -25.95
N ASP A 475 12.26 20.87 -25.70
CA ASP A 475 12.46 20.02 -24.51
C ASP A 475 12.45 20.92 -23.27
N GLU A 476 12.57 20.35 -22.08
CA GLU A 476 12.64 21.12 -20.84
C GLU A 476 13.95 21.92 -20.76
N LEU A 477 13.82 23.24 -20.65
CA LEU A 477 14.92 24.19 -20.59
C LEU A 477 15.02 24.86 -19.21
N PRO A 478 16.22 25.23 -18.74
CA PRO A 478 16.37 26.01 -17.52
C PRO A 478 15.89 27.45 -17.73
N THR A 479 15.24 28.04 -16.73
CA THR A 479 14.94 29.48 -16.71
C THR A 479 16.24 30.29 -16.62
N ARG A 480 16.19 31.56 -17.04
CA ARG A 480 17.36 32.46 -17.07
C ARG A 480 18.04 32.64 -15.70
N ASP A 481 17.25 32.61 -14.62
CA ASP A 481 17.75 32.70 -13.25
C ASP A 481 18.24 31.35 -12.69
N GLY A 482 18.12 30.26 -13.45
CA GLY A 482 18.52 28.91 -13.06
C GLY A 482 17.65 28.26 -11.98
N LYS A 483 16.58 28.94 -11.51
CA LYS A 483 15.75 28.48 -10.38
C LYS A 483 14.53 27.67 -10.81
N GLY A 484 14.29 27.57 -12.11
CA GLY A 484 13.13 26.92 -12.67
C GLY A 484 13.41 26.21 -13.99
N ARG A 485 12.36 25.60 -14.51
CA ARG A 485 12.35 24.83 -15.75
C ARG A 485 11.17 25.25 -16.60
N PHE A 486 11.26 25.11 -17.92
CA PHE A 486 10.12 25.39 -18.79
C PHE A 486 10.16 24.60 -20.09
N ASN A 487 8.97 24.29 -20.63
CA ASN A 487 8.79 23.89 -22.02
C ASN A 487 8.04 25.00 -22.76
N THR A 488 8.40 25.23 -24.02
CA THR A 488 7.60 26.03 -24.95
C THR A 488 6.72 25.13 -25.80
N PHE A 489 5.60 25.68 -26.22
CA PHE A 489 4.58 25.05 -27.06
C PHE A 489 4.24 25.99 -28.21
N GLU A 490 3.40 25.55 -29.15
CA GLU A 490 3.00 26.37 -30.30
C GLU A 490 2.33 27.69 -29.89
N ARG A 491 1.56 27.66 -28.80
CA ARG A 491 0.73 28.79 -28.34
C ARG A 491 0.99 29.18 -26.88
N GLY A 492 2.23 28.98 -26.42
CA GLY A 492 2.68 29.50 -25.14
C GLY A 492 3.76 28.66 -24.47
N LYS A 493 3.81 28.71 -23.14
CA LYS A 493 4.83 27.99 -22.35
C LYS A 493 4.27 27.52 -21.02
N ILE A 494 4.89 26.51 -20.46
CA ILE A 494 4.69 26.11 -19.07
C ILE A 494 6.03 26.24 -18.38
N SER A 495 6.06 26.98 -17.27
CA SER A 495 7.23 27.10 -16.40
C SER A 495 6.96 26.46 -15.06
N TRP A 496 8.00 25.93 -14.42
CA TRP A 496 7.96 25.31 -13.11
C TRP A 496 9.07 25.85 -12.22
N THR A 497 8.76 26.07 -10.94
CA THR A 497 9.76 26.32 -9.88
C THR A 497 9.39 25.52 -8.63
N ALA A 498 10.38 25.22 -7.78
CA ALA A 498 10.14 24.48 -6.54
C ALA A 498 9.14 25.19 -5.60
N ASN A 499 9.22 26.53 -5.50
CA ASN A 499 8.40 27.31 -4.57
C ASN A 499 7.06 27.76 -5.19
N GLY A 500 7.00 27.92 -6.51
CA GLY A 500 5.82 28.47 -7.21
C GLY A 500 4.99 27.43 -7.96
N GLY A 501 5.45 26.18 -8.04
CA GLY A 501 4.80 25.14 -8.83
C GLY A 501 4.81 25.49 -10.32
N THR A 502 3.80 24.99 -11.05
CA THR A 502 3.65 25.22 -12.49
C THR A 502 2.82 26.47 -12.81
N VAL A 503 3.29 27.25 -13.78
CA VAL A 503 2.61 28.43 -14.31
C VAL A 503 2.46 28.28 -15.82
N ILE A 504 1.23 28.43 -16.30
CA ILE A 504 0.90 28.38 -17.73
C ILE A 504 0.89 29.81 -18.27
N GLY A 505 1.84 30.11 -19.16
CA GLY A 505 1.97 31.39 -19.85
C GLY A 505 1.51 31.32 -21.30
N LYS A 506 1.13 32.49 -21.84
CA LYS A 506 0.90 32.68 -23.28
C LYS A 506 2.22 32.82 -24.04
#